data_AF-A0A1X7SDE4-F1
#
_entry.id   AF-A0A1X7SDE4-F1
#
_cell.length_a   1.000
_cell.length_b   1.000
_cell.length_c   1.000
_cell.angle_alpha   90.00
_cell.angle_beta   90.00
_cell.angle_gamma   90.00
#
_symmetry.space_group_name_H-M   'P 1'
#
loop_
_entity.id
_entity.type
_entity.pdbx_description
1 polymer ?
#
loop_
_entity_poly.entity_id
_entity_poly.type
_entity_poly.pdbx_seq_one_letter_code
_entity_poly.pdbx_strand_id
1 'polypeptide(L)' 'MANVALSRVRTLNGLHLLSSNPVSVKVSNLCINEINRLRSKFRNELPQIKKVKERRERFK' A
#
# COMPACT_ATOMS: atom_id res chain seq x y z
N MET A 1 -2.78 -9.18 -0.06
CA MET A 1 -3.35 -9.94 -1.20
C MET A 1 -3.85 -9.04 -2.32
N ALA A 2 -4.62 -7.97 -2.04
CA ALA A 2 -5.11 -7.04 -3.05
C ALA A 2 -4.02 -6.57 -4.04
N ASN A 3 -2.85 -6.16 -3.55
CA ASN A 3 -1.74 -5.74 -4.42
C ASN A 3 -1.28 -6.83 -5.41
N VAL A 4 -1.22 -8.09 -4.98
CA VAL A 4 -0.78 -9.21 -5.85
C VAL A 4 -1.82 -9.50 -6.91
N ALA A 5 -3.11 -9.39 -6.59
CA ALA A 5 -4.18 -9.59 -7.56
C ALA A 5 -4.22 -8.46 -8.60
N LEU A 6 -4.13 -7.21 -8.13
CA LEU A 6 -4.15 -6.02 -8.98
C LEU A 6 -2.93 -5.94 -9.90
N SER A 7 -1.75 -6.38 -9.43
CA SER A 7 -0.52 -6.35 -10.24
C SER A 7 -0.51 -7.36 -11.40
N ARG A 8 -1.47 -8.29 -11.46
CA ARG A 8 -1.59 -9.23 -12.60
C ARG A 8 -2.30 -8.64 -13.81
N VAL A 9 -3.03 -7.54 -13.63
CA VAL A 9 -3.85 -6.97 -14.70
C VAL A 9 -3.00 -6.07 -15.59
N ARG A 10 -3.08 -6.28 -16.92
CA ARG A 10 -2.25 -5.58 -17.91
C ARG A 10 -2.79 -4.21 -18.30
N THR A 11 -4.11 -4.04 -18.29
CA THR A 11 -4.78 -2.79 -18.69
C THR A 11 -5.88 -2.45 -17.70
N LEU A 12 -6.01 -1.16 -17.36
CA LEU A 12 -7.04 -0.71 -16.43
C LEU A 12 -8.45 -0.88 -17.03
N ASN A 13 -8.59 -0.74 -18.35
CA ASN A 13 -9.88 -0.86 -19.04
C ASN A 13 -10.50 -2.26 -18.93
N GLY A 14 -9.71 -3.30 -18.66
CA GLY A 14 -10.20 -4.67 -18.42
C GLY A 14 -10.37 -5.01 -16.94
N LEU A 15 -10.13 -4.06 -16.03
CA LEU A 15 -10.22 -4.28 -14.60
C LEU A 15 -11.62 -3.93 -14.07
N HIS A 16 -12.35 -4.94 -13.60
CA HIS A 16 -13.59 -4.75 -12.86
C HIS A 16 -13.38 -5.15 -11.39
N LEU A 17 -13.51 -4.19 -10.47
CA LEU A 17 -13.41 -4.43 -9.04
C LEU A 17 -14.80 -4.55 -8.43
N LEU A 18 -15.09 -5.69 -7.82
CA LEU A 18 -16.30 -5.91 -7.03
C LEU A 18 -15.97 -5.65 -5.55
N SER A 19 -16.85 -4.92 -4.85
CA SER A 19 -16.74 -4.68 -3.40
C SER A 19 -15.37 -4.14 -2.95
N SER A 20 -14.81 -3.19 -3.72
CA SER A 20 -13.51 -2.58 -3.41
C SER A 20 -13.57 -1.84 -2.06
N ASN A 21 -12.77 -2.28 -1.09
CA ASN A 21 -12.62 -1.62 0.20
C ASN A 21 -11.15 -1.20 0.41
N PRO A 22 -10.85 0.10 0.57
CA PRO A 22 -9.48 0.58 0.76
C PRO A 22 -8.80 0.01 2.02
N VAL A 23 -9.57 -0.36 3.05
CA VAL A 23 -9.04 -0.97 4.30
C VAL A 23 -8.48 -2.38 4.06
N SER A 24 -8.90 -3.04 2.97
CA SER A 24 -8.37 -4.36 2.58
C SER A 24 -6.91 -4.29 2.06
N VAL A 25 -6.45 -3.09 1.65
CA VAL A 25 -5.08 -2.87 1.18
C VAL A 25 -4.20 -2.54 2.38
N LYS A 26 -3.63 -3.59 2.98
CA LYS A 26 -2.70 -3.46 4.12
C LYS A 26 -1.25 -3.57 3.66
N VAL A 27 -0.40 -2.76 4.27
CA VAL A 27 1.06 -2.83 4.14
C VAL A 27 1.69 -2.96 5.53
N SER A 28 2.76 -3.74 5.64
CA SER A 28 3.51 -3.86 6.89
C SER A 28 4.30 -2.59 7.18
N ASN A 29 4.30 -2.15 8.44
CA ASN A 29 5.15 -1.05 8.90
C ASN A 29 6.65 -1.32 8.69
N LEU A 30 7.07 -2.59 8.74
CA LEU A 30 8.46 -2.99 8.45
C LEU A 30 8.80 -2.77 6.97
N CYS A 31 7.86 -3.09 6.07
CA CYS A 31 8.05 -2.85 4.64
C CYS A 31 8.17 -1.35 4.34
N ILE A 32 7.35 -0.50 4.98
CA ILE A 32 7.46 0.97 4.86
C ILE A 32 8.85 1.46 5.31
N ASN A 33 9.34 0.97 6.45
CA ASN A 33 10.67 1.33 6.95
C ASN A 33 11.76 0.98 5.95
N GLU A 34 11.71 -0.24 5.41
CA GLU A 34 12.75 -0.72 4.49
C GLU A 34 12.73 0.07 3.17
N ILE A 35 11.55 0.38 2.63
CA ILE A 35 11.44 1.21 1.43
C ILE A 35 11.95 2.63 1.69
N ASN A 36 11.67 3.22 2.86
CA ASN A 36 12.20 4.53 3.22
C ASN A 36 13.72 4.50 3.39
N ARG A 37 14.29 3.43 3.97
CA ARG A 37 15.74 3.22 4.06
C ARG A 37 16.38 3.18 2.67
N LEU A 38 15.78 2.42 1.74
CA LEU A 38 16.26 2.31 0.36
C LEU A 38 16.13 3.65 -0.39
N ARG A 39 15.04 4.40 -0.21
CA ARG A 39 14.89 5.74 -0.79
C ARG A 39 15.96 6.70 -0.28
N SER A 40 16.19 6.77 1.03
CA SER A 40 17.25 7.63 1.57
C SER A 40 18.65 7.27 1.03
N LYS A 41 18.90 5.98 0.73
CA LYS A 41 20.20 5.52 0.20
C LYS A 41 20.37 5.74 -1.29
N PHE A 42 19.31 5.55 -2.09
CA PHE A 42 19.42 5.47 -3.55
C PHE A 42 18.59 6.50 -4.31
N ARG A 43 17.58 7.11 -3.68
CA ARG A 43 16.61 8.04 -4.27
C ARG A 43 16.12 9.06 -3.23
N ASN A 44 17.03 9.93 -2.77
CA ASN A 44 16.77 10.89 -1.69
C ASN A 44 15.81 12.03 -2.10
N GLU A 45 15.59 12.21 -3.39
CA GLU A 45 14.62 13.13 -3.97
C GLU A 45 13.17 12.70 -3.74
N LEU A 46 12.94 11.40 -3.48
CA LEU A 46 11.60 10.87 -3.27
C LEU A 46 11.12 11.10 -1.84
N PRO A 47 9.86 11.52 -1.64
CA PRO A 47 9.31 11.69 -0.30
C PRO A 47 9.25 10.35 0.46
N GLN A 48 9.50 10.41 1.77
CA GLN A 48 9.32 9.25 2.63
C GLN A 48 7.84 8.90 2.77
N ILE A 49 7.54 7.61 2.73
CA ILE A 49 6.18 7.09 2.92
C ILE A 49 5.84 7.20 4.40
N LYS A 50 4.75 7.90 4.72
CA LYS A 50 4.24 8.03 6.08
C LYS A 50 3.58 6.73 6.52
N LYS A 51 3.85 6.31 7.76
CA LYS A 51 3.10 5.23 8.40
C LYS A 51 1.70 5.73 8.75
N VAL A 52 0.68 4.99 8.35
CA VAL A 52 -0.68 5.24 8.81
C VAL A 52 -0.79 4.67 10.22
N LYS A 53 -1.24 5.47 11.20
CA LYS A 53 -1.61 4.94 12.52
C LYS A 53 -2.81 4.02 12.31
N GLU A 54 -2.75 2.80 12.83
CA GLU A 54 -3.90 1.90 12.81
C GLU A 54 -5.09 2.61 13.46
N ARG A 55 -6.14 2.87 12.68
CA ARG A 55 -7.40 3.37 13.21
C ARG A 55 -8.03 2.18 13.93
N ARG A 56 -7.94 2.14 15.26
CA ARG A 56 -8.74 1.21 16.08
C ARG A 56 -10.20 1.54 15.85
N GLU A 57 -10.89 0.79 15.01
CA GLU A 57 -12.35 0.80 14.98
C GLU A 57 -12.83 0.26 16.33
N ARG A 58 -13.41 1.14 17.15
CA ARG A 58 -14.17 0.72 18.33
C ARG A 58 -15.49 0.19 17.79
N PHE A 59 -15.66 -1.12 17.76
CA PHE A 59 -16.98 -1.72 17.61
C PHE A 59 -17.80 -1.32 18.85
N LYS A 60 -18.88 -0.56 18.64
CA LYS A 60 -19.93 -0.34 19.63
C LYS A 60 -21.07 -1.31 19.34
#